data_AF-A0AAE0GWL1-F1
#
_entry.id   AF-A0AAE0GWL1-F1
#
_cell.length_a   1.000
_cell.length_b   1.000
_cell.length_c   1.000
_cell.angle_alpha   90.00
_cell.angle_beta   90.00
_cell.angle_gamma   90.00
#
_symmetry.space_group_name_H-M   'P 1'
#
loop_
_entity.id
_entity.type
_entity.pdbx_description
1 polymer ?
#
loop_
_entity_poly.entity_id
_entity_poly.type
_entity_poly.pdbx_seq_one_letter_code
_entity_poly.pdbx_strand_id
1 'polypeptide(L)'
;MFSALRRSSTLVARGFPSVRSLAANGVGQSYQKSTVAGTAAFSAGSGRSLFGIAATAGLFAAAAAGASYSQEAAQCDVATSSKDFISSLEKLEKQVAALEVELVKKTNSAFVFIKPHATTPATKKLVKEGLMEAGISIISEGEWDSKAIDEKLLIDNHYGAIASKAMKVKPAELSLTPKAKELFKKTFGMTWEKALSEGRVYNAADACSKLNTDGKGIDAIWSKLKKDTDLIKFGGGFYCGKVKDDVFVINGFYMAMRGKFTEPPAKIDYFVVEWDAAALSWEDFRGKVLGATDPSSAEAGSLRRAILEKWQELGLDAKPFTGDNGVHASASPFEAMAERINWVGASLESDPFAKAMRAAGIPDATIAAWTQDPQVLYDGAKVSLFDTLEDVDTSICLEKIKKIAKENGV
;
A
#
# COMPACT_ATOMS: atom_id res chain seq x y z
N MET A 1 -34.15 47.01 -4.18
CA MET A 1 -33.82 48.19 -5.01
C MET A 1 -33.00 47.70 -6.21
N PHE A 2 -33.61 47.78 -7.40
CA PHE A 2 -33.09 47.90 -8.79
C PHE A 2 -31.68 47.35 -9.12
N SER A 3 -31.37 46.68 -10.24
CA SER A 3 -32.00 46.36 -11.54
C SER A 3 -30.96 45.45 -12.24
N ALA A 4 -31.19 44.25 -12.77
CA ALA A 4 -32.01 43.82 -13.91
C ALA A 4 -31.58 44.37 -15.30
N LEU A 5 -31.48 43.42 -16.25
CA LEU A 5 -31.68 43.50 -17.73
C LEU A 5 -30.50 44.01 -18.60
N ARG A 6 -30.25 43.54 -19.84
CA ARG A 6 -30.58 42.37 -20.71
C ARG A 6 -30.08 42.75 -22.13
N ARG A 7 -30.04 41.74 -23.01
CA ARG A 7 -30.07 41.72 -24.51
C ARG A 7 -28.70 41.59 -25.18
N SER A 8 -28.38 40.56 -25.98
CA SER A 8 -29.07 39.79 -27.06
C SER A 8 -28.93 40.39 -28.46
N SER A 9 -28.26 39.64 -29.34
CA SER A 9 -28.46 39.51 -30.82
C SER A 9 -27.38 38.53 -31.33
N THR A 10 -27.58 37.24 -31.64
CA THR A 10 -28.41 36.49 -32.63
C THR A 10 -27.97 36.61 -34.10
N LEU A 11 -28.03 35.45 -34.82
CA LEU A 11 -28.03 35.18 -36.28
C LEU A 11 -26.65 34.95 -36.96
N VAL A 12 -26.32 33.95 -37.82
CA VAL A 12 -26.97 32.86 -38.61
C VAL A 12 -25.86 31.84 -39.00
N ALA A 13 -25.94 30.53 -38.76
CA ALA A 13 -26.41 29.39 -39.60
C ALA A 13 -25.72 29.09 -40.96
N ARG A 14 -25.64 27.77 -41.25
CA ARG A 14 -25.26 27.01 -42.49
C ARG A 14 -23.81 26.46 -42.48
N GLY A 15 -23.53 25.17 -42.73
CA GLY A 15 -24.35 24.02 -43.10
C GLY A 15 -23.52 22.72 -43.13
N PHE A 16 -24.19 21.58 -42.99
CA PHE A 16 -23.68 20.22 -43.22
C PHE A 16 -23.45 19.95 -44.73
N PRO A 17 -22.66 18.90 -45.07
CA PRO A 17 -23.36 17.67 -45.49
C PRO A 17 -22.79 16.38 -44.89
N SER A 18 -23.70 15.42 -44.74
CA SER A 18 -23.49 13.99 -44.47
C SER A 18 -22.87 13.26 -45.66
N VAL A 19 -22.14 12.15 -45.40
CA VAL A 19 -22.07 11.02 -46.34
C VAL A 19 -22.33 9.71 -45.60
N ARG A 20 -23.16 8.89 -46.25
CA ARG A 20 -23.69 7.59 -45.86
C ARG A 20 -22.67 6.46 -45.90
N SER A 21 -23.06 5.41 -45.17
CA SER A 21 -22.61 4.01 -45.15
C SER A 21 -22.13 3.40 -46.47
N LEU A 22 -21.19 2.45 -46.34
CA LEU A 22 -21.14 1.23 -47.15
C LEU A 22 -20.99 0.01 -46.23
N ALA A 23 -21.71 -1.03 -46.58
CA ALA A 23 -21.87 -2.29 -45.87
C ALA A 23 -20.97 -3.39 -46.42
N ALA A 24 -20.77 -4.41 -45.58
CA ALA A 24 -20.66 -5.85 -45.87
C ALA A 24 -19.53 -6.39 -46.78
N ASN A 25 -18.74 -7.32 -46.20
CA ASN A 25 -18.35 -8.67 -46.67
C ASN A 25 -17.15 -9.12 -45.79
N GLY A 26 -17.08 -10.26 -45.10
CA GLY A 26 -17.83 -11.50 -45.19
C GLY A 26 -16.98 -12.64 -45.79
N VAL A 27 -15.93 -13.12 -45.10
CA VAL A 27 -15.27 -14.45 -45.26
C VAL A 27 -14.49 -14.67 -43.94
N GLY A 28 -14.60 -15.74 -43.15
CA GLY A 28 -15.06 -17.10 -43.38
C GLY A 28 -13.88 -18.06 -43.50
N GLN A 29 -13.25 -18.48 -42.40
CA GLN A 29 -12.71 -19.85 -42.32
C GLN A 29 -12.36 -20.28 -40.88
N SER A 30 -13.15 -21.23 -40.42
CA SER A 30 -12.93 -22.17 -39.35
C SER A 30 -11.81 -23.17 -39.67
N TYR A 31 -11.05 -23.61 -38.67
CA TYR A 31 -10.58 -25.00 -38.62
C TYR A 31 -10.70 -25.57 -37.21
N GLN A 32 -11.27 -26.77 -37.15
CA GLN A 32 -11.62 -27.53 -35.95
C GLN A 32 -10.44 -28.32 -35.37
N LYS A 33 -10.52 -28.49 -34.04
CA LYS A 33 -10.18 -29.64 -33.18
C LYS A 33 -9.30 -30.78 -33.74
N SER A 34 -8.29 -31.14 -32.94
CA SER A 34 -7.96 -32.53 -32.67
C SER A 34 -7.30 -32.69 -31.30
N THR A 35 -7.97 -33.44 -30.42
CA THR A 35 -7.44 -34.11 -29.23
C THR A 35 -6.91 -35.49 -29.63
N VAL A 36 -5.69 -35.87 -29.23
CA VAL A 36 -5.33 -37.25 -28.83
C VAL A 36 -4.15 -37.20 -27.84
N ALA A 37 -4.24 -38.02 -26.79
CA ALA A 37 -3.24 -38.27 -25.76
C ALA A 37 -2.13 -39.24 -26.22
N GLY A 38 -0.95 -39.18 -25.59
CA GLY A 38 -0.01 -40.32 -25.58
C GLY A 38 1.48 -40.00 -25.49
N THR A 39 2.02 -40.07 -24.26
CA THR A 39 3.33 -40.66 -23.87
C THR A 39 4.66 -40.27 -24.54
N ALA A 40 5.50 -39.61 -23.71
CA ALA A 40 6.95 -39.78 -23.47
C ALA A 40 7.89 -40.35 -24.56
N ALA A 41 8.93 -39.57 -24.94
CA ALA A 41 10.34 -39.77 -24.52
C ALA A 41 11.35 -38.93 -25.36
N PHE A 42 12.34 -38.34 -24.66
CA PHE A 42 13.75 -38.09 -25.04
C PHE A 42 14.10 -37.32 -26.34
N SER A 43 14.68 -36.10 -26.24
CA SER A 43 16.14 -35.88 -26.18
C SER A 43 16.56 -34.39 -26.35
N ALA A 44 17.59 -34.02 -25.58
CA ALA A 44 18.71 -33.09 -25.84
C ALA A 44 18.51 -31.61 -26.24
N GLY A 45 19.10 -30.72 -25.42
CA GLY A 45 19.96 -29.64 -25.95
C GLY A 45 19.94 -28.26 -25.28
N SER A 46 20.85 -28.03 -24.31
CA SER A 46 21.49 -26.74 -23.92
C SER A 46 20.61 -25.61 -23.31
N GLY A 47 20.96 -24.91 -22.24
CA GLY A 47 22.17 -24.83 -21.42
C GLY A 47 21.99 -23.81 -20.26
N ARG A 48 23.08 -23.65 -19.47
CA ARG A 48 23.29 -22.82 -18.26
C ARG A 48 22.89 -23.51 -16.93
N SER A 49 23.83 -24.15 -16.23
CA SER A 49 24.91 -23.59 -15.36
C SER A 49 24.33 -23.13 -14.02
N LEU A 50 24.35 -24.01 -12.99
CA LEU A 50 25.32 -24.04 -11.86
C LEU A 50 25.02 -22.90 -10.84
N PHE A 51 24.76 -23.07 -9.55
CA PHE A 51 25.12 -24.10 -8.56
C PHE A 51 24.04 -24.14 -7.46
N GLY A 52 23.63 -25.35 -7.05
CA GLY A 52 22.97 -25.60 -5.78
C GLY A 52 23.60 -26.86 -5.18
N ILE A 53 24.45 -26.70 -4.16
CA ILE A 53 25.05 -27.84 -3.46
C ILE A 53 24.09 -28.22 -2.34
N ALA A 54 23.37 -29.33 -2.52
CA ALA A 54 22.75 -30.09 -1.45
C ALA A 54 23.74 -31.17 -1.00
N ALA A 55 24.15 -31.12 0.28
CA ALA A 55 24.99 -32.15 0.88
C ALA A 55 24.13 -33.36 1.26
N THR A 56 24.36 -34.50 0.62
CA THR A 56 23.85 -35.81 1.06
C THR A 56 24.95 -36.57 1.79
N ALA A 57 24.70 -36.89 3.06
CA ALA A 57 25.52 -37.81 3.85
C ALA A 57 25.22 -39.25 3.42
N GLY A 58 26.25 -40.03 3.13
CA GLY A 58 26.13 -41.45 2.78
C GLY A 58 27.37 -42.24 3.20
N LEU A 59 27.17 -43.18 4.13
CA LEU A 59 28.13 -44.17 4.62
C LEU A 59 28.65 -45.09 3.49
N PHE A 60 29.90 -45.53 3.59
CA PHE A 60 30.32 -46.86 3.14
C PHE A 60 31.33 -47.48 4.11
N ALA A 61 31.09 -48.75 4.44
CA ALA A 61 32.01 -49.65 5.14
C ALA A 61 32.28 -50.88 4.25
N ALA A 62 33.55 -51.28 4.10
CA ALA A 62 33.99 -52.69 4.02
C ALA A 62 35.53 -52.85 3.86
N ALA A 63 36.16 -53.33 4.94
CA ALA A 63 37.24 -54.32 5.10
C ALA A 63 38.44 -54.47 4.13
N ALA A 64 39.62 -54.14 4.69
CA ALA A 64 40.85 -54.95 4.88
C ALA A 64 41.65 -55.55 3.70
N ALA A 65 42.87 -55.01 3.49
CA ALA A 65 44.11 -55.79 3.31
C ALA A 65 45.32 -54.90 3.64
N GLY A 66 46.28 -55.44 4.39
CA GLY A 66 47.29 -54.66 5.11
C GLY A 66 48.45 -54.10 4.29
N ALA A 67 49.00 -53.01 4.80
CA ALA A 67 50.44 -52.76 4.90
C ALA A 67 50.61 -51.60 5.87
N SER A 68 51.32 -51.86 6.97
CA SER A 68 51.72 -50.89 7.97
C SER A 68 52.49 -49.73 7.32
N TYR A 69 51.86 -48.56 7.28
CA TYR A 69 52.53 -47.29 7.03
C TYR A 69 52.10 -46.31 8.12
N SER A 70 53.13 -45.70 8.71
CA SER A 70 53.16 -44.68 9.75
C SER A 70 51.84 -43.92 10.01
N GLN A 71 51.31 -44.08 11.22
CA GLN A 71 50.46 -43.08 11.86
C GLN A 71 51.34 -41.86 12.20
N GLU A 72 51.40 -40.88 11.30
CA GLU A 72 51.74 -39.51 11.65
C GLU A 72 50.72 -38.57 10.99
N ALA A 73 49.91 -37.94 11.85
CA ALA A 73 49.20 -36.68 11.68
C ALA A 73 48.79 -36.25 10.25
N ALA A 74 47.62 -36.71 9.79
CA ALA A 74 46.86 -36.04 8.71
C ALA A 74 45.39 -35.81 9.11
N GLN A 75 45.15 -35.66 10.41
CA GLN A 75 43.86 -35.31 10.99
C GLN A 75 43.92 -33.89 11.58
N CYS A 76 44.62 -33.00 10.88
CA CYS A 76 44.73 -31.58 11.19
C CYS A 76 45.07 -30.89 9.88
N ASP A 77 44.05 -30.42 9.15
CA ASP A 77 44.14 -29.37 8.11
C ASP A 77 42.81 -29.19 7.38
N VAL A 78 42.02 -30.26 7.19
CA VAL A 78 40.71 -30.16 6.50
C VAL A 78 39.63 -29.53 7.40
N ALA A 79 39.62 -29.88 8.70
CA ALA A 79 38.65 -29.31 9.65
C ALA A 79 38.97 -27.85 10.03
N THR A 80 40.26 -27.47 10.04
CA THR A 80 40.72 -26.10 10.30
C THR A 80 40.40 -25.20 9.10
N SER A 81 40.71 -25.67 7.88
CA SER A 81 40.36 -24.99 6.62
C SER A 81 38.84 -24.79 6.46
N SER A 82 38.03 -25.77 6.84
CA SER A 82 36.56 -25.65 6.81
C SER A 82 36.02 -24.62 7.81
N LYS A 83 36.56 -24.57 9.04
CA LYS A 83 36.18 -23.56 10.04
C LYS A 83 36.63 -22.15 9.66
N ASP A 84 37.83 -22.01 9.10
CA ASP A 84 38.36 -20.73 8.63
C ASP A 84 37.58 -20.21 7.41
N PHE A 85 37.15 -21.12 6.52
CA PHE A 85 36.27 -20.81 5.41
C PHE A 85 34.88 -20.39 5.87
N ILE A 86 34.26 -21.13 6.80
CA ILE A 86 32.96 -20.75 7.41
C ILE A 86 33.06 -19.38 8.10
N SER A 87 34.11 -19.15 8.90
CA SER A 87 34.32 -17.85 9.54
C SER A 87 34.52 -16.71 8.53
N SER A 88 35.18 -16.99 7.40
CA SER A 88 35.37 -16.02 6.32
C SER A 88 34.06 -15.70 5.59
N LEU A 89 33.21 -16.71 5.36
CA LEU A 89 31.86 -16.51 4.83
C LEU A 89 31.01 -15.67 5.78
N GLU A 90 30.99 -15.98 7.08
CA GLU A 90 30.25 -15.20 8.07
C GLU A 90 30.72 -13.73 8.13
N LYS A 91 32.03 -13.48 7.97
CA LYS A 91 32.57 -12.12 7.89
C LYS A 91 32.11 -11.41 6.61
N LEU A 92 32.15 -12.09 5.48
CA LEU A 92 31.72 -11.54 4.19
C LEU A 92 30.22 -11.23 4.21
N GLU A 93 29.40 -12.13 4.73
CA GLU A 93 27.96 -11.91 4.90
C GLU A 93 27.67 -10.68 5.75
N LYS A 94 28.40 -10.50 6.86
CA LYS A 94 28.29 -9.28 7.70
C LYS A 94 28.70 -8.02 6.94
N GLN A 95 29.75 -8.07 6.12
CA GLN A 95 30.19 -6.93 5.32
C GLN A 95 29.18 -6.57 4.24
N VAL A 96 28.62 -7.56 3.54
CA VAL A 96 27.57 -7.36 2.54
C VAL A 96 26.34 -6.74 3.22
N ALA A 97 25.88 -7.28 4.35
CA ALA A 97 24.76 -6.73 5.09
C ALA A 97 25.00 -5.27 5.52
N ALA A 98 26.20 -4.93 5.98
CA ALA A 98 26.55 -3.55 6.33
C ALA A 98 26.49 -2.61 5.12
N LEU A 99 26.99 -3.05 3.96
CA LEU A 99 26.93 -2.28 2.72
C LEU A 99 25.48 -2.13 2.20
N GLU A 100 24.65 -3.17 2.30
CA GLU A 100 23.22 -3.11 1.99
C GLU A 100 22.53 -2.04 2.84
N VAL A 101 22.80 -2.00 4.15
CA VAL A 101 22.25 -0.98 5.06
C VAL A 101 22.71 0.43 4.69
N GLU A 102 24.00 0.61 4.38
CA GLU A 102 24.53 1.92 3.98
C GLU A 102 23.98 2.40 2.64
N LEU A 103 23.69 1.47 1.71
CA LEU A 103 23.00 1.80 0.46
C LEU A 103 21.56 2.23 0.74
N VAL A 104 20.82 1.45 1.53
CA VAL A 104 19.42 1.76 1.89
C VAL A 104 19.30 3.14 2.52
N LYS A 105 20.23 3.54 3.39
CA LYS A 105 20.22 4.88 4.01
C LYS A 105 20.33 6.04 3.01
N LYS A 106 20.92 5.82 1.84
CA LYS A 106 21.10 6.84 0.79
C LYS A 106 19.99 6.83 -0.26
N THR A 107 19.10 5.85 -0.17
CA THR A 107 18.10 5.58 -1.18
C THR A 107 16.71 5.68 -0.58
N ASN A 108 15.87 6.53 -1.17
CA ASN A 108 14.45 6.54 -0.88
C ASN A 108 13.73 5.62 -1.87
N SER A 109 12.77 4.82 -1.38
CA SER A 109 11.94 3.97 -2.23
C SER A 109 10.50 3.96 -1.76
N ALA A 110 9.57 4.26 -2.67
CA ALA A 110 8.15 4.36 -2.40
C ALA A 110 7.32 3.41 -3.26
N PHE A 111 6.13 3.08 -2.77
CA PHE A 111 5.05 2.51 -3.55
C PHE A 111 4.11 3.64 -3.98
N VAL A 112 3.82 3.70 -5.28
CA VAL A 112 2.99 4.72 -5.91
C VAL A 112 1.88 4.01 -6.67
N PHE A 113 0.65 4.49 -6.61
CA PHE A 113 -0.41 3.97 -7.47
C PHE A 113 -1.38 5.04 -7.95
N ILE A 114 -1.91 4.82 -9.14
CA ILE A 114 -2.98 5.62 -9.72
C ILE A 114 -4.30 5.10 -9.17
N LYS A 115 -5.07 5.98 -8.54
CA LYS A 115 -6.36 5.64 -7.94
C LYS A 115 -7.37 5.23 -9.02
N PRO A 116 -8.35 4.36 -8.71
CA PRO A 116 -9.27 3.80 -9.70
C PRO A 116 -9.98 4.81 -10.62
N HIS A 117 -10.38 5.96 -10.08
CA HIS A 117 -11.05 7.01 -10.85
C HIS A 117 -10.17 7.67 -11.92
N ALA A 118 -8.84 7.51 -11.84
CA ALA A 118 -7.87 8.15 -12.73
C ALA A 118 -7.08 7.15 -13.57
N THR A 119 -7.37 5.85 -13.46
CA THR A 119 -6.62 4.79 -14.14
C THR A 119 -6.93 4.75 -15.64
N THR A 120 -6.24 5.58 -16.41
CA THR A 120 -6.29 5.60 -17.88
C THR A 120 -4.87 5.47 -18.46
N PRO A 121 -4.70 5.00 -19.71
CA PRO A 121 -3.39 4.96 -20.35
C PRO A 121 -2.70 6.34 -20.39
N ALA A 122 -3.47 7.42 -20.55
CA ALA A 122 -2.96 8.79 -20.56
C ALA A 122 -2.46 9.22 -19.17
N THR A 123 -3.21 8.92 -18.10
CA THR A 123 -2.76 9.20 -16.73
C THR A 123 -1.53 8.36 -16.38
N LYS A 124 -1.50 7.08 -16.76
CA LYS A 124 -0.34 6.20 -16.56
C LYS A 124 0.91 6.79 -17.19
N LYS A 125 0.80 7.23 -18.45
CA LYS A 125 1.88 7.90 -19.16
C LYS A 125 2.34 9.17 -18.43
N LEU A 126 1.41 10.07 -18.07
CA LEU A 126 1.71 11.31 -17.36
C LEU A 126 2.45 11.06 -16.04
N VAL A 127 1.99 10.08 -15.24
CA VAL A 127 2.61 9.76 -13.96
C VAL A 127 4.02 9.20 -14.15
N LYS A 128 4.22 8.28 -15.12
CA LYS A 128 5.56 7.74 -15.41
C LYS A 128 6.52 8.85 -15.85
N GLU A 129 6.09 9.70 -16.77
CA GLU A 129 6.91 10.81 -17.28
C GLU A 129 7.27 11.79 -16.15
N GLY A 130 6.30 12.21 -15.33
CA GLY A 130 6.55 13.13 -14.22
C GLY A 130 7.47 12.56 -13.13
N LEU A 131 7.40 11.24 -12.85
CA LEU A 131 8.35 10.59 -11.95
C LEU A 131 9.77 10.60 -12.55
N MET A 132 9.93 10.21 -13.81
CA MET A 132 11.24 10.18 -14.47
C MET A 132 11.85 11.57 -14.62
N GLU A 133 11.05 12.59 -14.93
CA GLU A 133 11.49 14.00 -15.00
C GLU A 133 11.98 14.52 -13.65
N ALA A 134 11.44 14.02 -12.53
CA ALA A 134 11.91 14.31 -11.19
C ALA A 134 13.17 13.53 -10.78
N GLY A 135 13.77 12.75 -11.69
CA GLY A 135 14.95 11.93 -11.40
C GLY A 135 14.63 10.63 -10.64
N ILE A 136 13.37 10.21 -10.62
CA ILE A 136 12.91 9.01 -9.92
C ILE A 136 12.89 7.82 -10.88
N SER A 137 13.53 6.73 -10.48
CA SER A 137 13.57 5.48 -11.24
C SER A 137 12.37 4.60 -10.91
N ILE A 138 11.75 4.01 -11.94
CA ILE A 138 10.70 3.00 -11.78
C ILE A 138 11.37 1.62 -11.79
N ILE A 139 11.33 0.93 -10.65
CA ILE A 139 11.98 -0.37 -10.46
C ILE A 139 11.05 -1.52 -10.87
N SER A 140 9.76 -1.38 -10.59
CA SER A 140 8.74 -2.31 -11.06
C SER A 140 7.40 -1.61 -11.26
N GLU A 141 6.55 -2.20 -12.10
CA GLU A 141 5.18 -1.74 -12.31
C GLU A 141 4.24 -2.94 -12.46
N GLY A 142 2.97 -2.73 -12.17
CA GLY A 142 1.94 -3.75 -12.33
C GLY A 142 0.55 -3.16 -12.21
N GLU A 143 -0.45 -4.03 -12.25
CA GLU A 143 -1.84 -3.66 -12.07
C GLU A 143 -2.57 -4.65 -11.14
N TRP A 144 -3.59 -4.15 -10.45
CA TRP A 144 -4.53 -4.96 -9.69
C TRP A 144 -5.95 -4.60 -10.11
N ASP A 145 -6.73 -5.62 -10.47
CA ASP A 145 -8.16 -5.45 -10.69
C ASP A 145 -8.95 -5.46 -9.37
N SER A 146 -10.20 -5.00 -9.44
CA SER A 146 -11.06 -4.85 -8.27
C SER A 146 -11.28 -6.17 -7.52
N LYS A 147 -11.34 -7.29 -8.26
CA LYS A 147 -11.55 -8.63 -7.70
C LYS A 147 -10.36 -9.07 -6.87
N ALA A 148 -9.15 -8.93 -7.40
CA ALA A 148 -7.93 -9.29 -6.69
C ALA A 148 -7.69 -8.39 -5.46
N ILE A 149 -8.02 -7.10 -5.56
CA ILE A 149 -7.96 -6.17 -4.42
C ILE A 149 -8.89 -6.64 -3.30
N ASP A 150 -10.11 -7.05 -3.64
CA ASP A 150 -11.11 -7.53 -2.69
C ASP A 150 -10.69 -8.87 -2.04
N GLU A 151 -10.37 -9.87 -2.86
CA GLU A 151 -10.02 -11.23 -2.39
C GLU A 151 -8.79 -11.25 -1.48
N LYS A 152 -7.80 -10.40 -1.78
CA LYS A 152 -6.56 -10.30 -0.99
C LYS A 152 -6.61 -9.22 0.10
N LEU A 153 -7.74 -8.53 0.24
CA LEU A 153 -7.92 -7.45 1.22
C LEU A 153 -6.87 -6.33 1.10
N LEU A 154 -6.36 -6.06 -0.10
CA LEU A 154 -5.21 -5.17 -0.30
C LEU A 154 -5.49 -3.76 0.21
N ILE A 155 -6.66 -3.21 -0.14
CA ILE A 155 -7.06 -1.88 0.30
C ILE A 155 -7.39 -1.83 1.80
N ASP A 156 -7.89 -2.95 2.34
CA ASP A 156 -8.22 -3.07 3.76
C ASP A 156 -6.97 -3.14 4.64
N ASN A 157 -5.93 -3.84 4.19
CA ASN A 157 -4.64 -3.88 4.86
C ASN A 157 -3.93 -2.53 4.74
N HIS A 158 -4.02 -1.87 3.58
CA HIS A 158 -3.45 -0.53 3.37
C HIS A 158 -4.06 0.52 4.31
N TYR A 159 -5.38 0.47 4.56
CA TYR A 159 -6.06 1.33 5.55
C TYR A 159 -6.21 0.67 6.94
N GLY A 160 -5.37 -0.32 7.27
CA GLY A 160 -5.51 -1.29 8.37
C GLY A 160 -6.31 -0.82 9.59
N ALA A 161 -5.88 0.24 10.27
CA ALA A 161 -6.50 0.72 11.51
C ALA A 161 -7.94 1.25 11.32
N ILE A 162 -8.25 1.84 10.17
CA ILE A 162 -9.59 2.35 9.81
C ILE A 162 -10.48 1.18 9.40
N ALA A 163 -9.96 0.34 8.50
CA ALA A 163 -10.65 -0.83 7.95
C ALA A 163 -11.05 -1.82 9.06
N SER A 164 -10.12 -2.11 9.97
CA SER A 164 -10.34 -3.00 11.10
C SER A 164 -11.51 -2.53 11.99
N LYS A 165 -11.56 -1.23 12.33
CA LYS A 165 -12.67 -0.67 13.11
C LYS A 165 -13.99 -0.58 12.33
N ALA A 166 -13.92 -0.45 11.01
CA ALA A 166 -15.10 -0.36 10.15
C ALA A 166 -15.72 -1.74 9.85
N MET A 167 -14.93 -2.82 9.85
CA MET A 167 -15.39 -4.13 9.36
C MET A 167 -15.15 -5.30 10.31
N LYS A 168 -14.05 -5.31 11.07
CA LYS A 168 -13.59 -6.50 11.81
C LYS A 168 -13.94 -6.42 13.29
N VAL A 169 -13.55 -5.34 13.96
CA VAL A 169 -13.71 -5.18 15.42
C VAL A 169 -15.18 -4.96 15.75
N LYS A 170 -15.69 -5.72 16.73
CA LYS A 170 -17.06 -5.54 17.20
C LYS A 170 -17.17 -4.32 18.12
N PRO A 171 -18.31 -3.60 18.13
CA PRO A 171 -18.49 -2.42 18.97
C PRO A 171 -18.17 -2.61 20.46
N ALA A 172 -18.47 -3.79 21.01
CA ALA A 172 -18.19 -4.14 22.41
C ALA A 172 -16.68 -4.30 22.71
N GLU A 173 -15.86 -4.56 21.70
CA GLU A 173 -14.40 -4.71 21.81
C GLU A 173 -13.67 -3.36 21.65
N LEU A 174 -14.38 -2.30 21.25
CA LEU A 174 -13.81 -0.97 21.10
C LEU A 174 -13.52 -0.35 22.47
N SER A 175 -12.24 -0.17 22.77
CA SER A 175 -11.80 0.52 23.98
C SER A 175 -11.75 2.03 23.75
N LEU A 176 -12.74 2.76 24.26
CA LEU A 176 -12.75 4.22 24.24
C LEU A 176 -11.99 4.78 25.45
N THR A 177 -11.17 5.80 25.21
CA THR A 177 -10.55 6.59 26.29
C THR A 177 -11.62 7.34 27.10
N PRO A 178 -11.35 7.72 28.36
CA PRO A 178 -12.29 8.53 29.16
C PRO A 178 -12.75 9.79 28.41
N LYS A 179 -11.82 10.50 27.76
CA LYS A 179 -12.10 11.68 26.93
C LYS A 179 -13.05 11.38 25.77
N ALA A 180 -12.88 10.24 25.10
CA ALA A 180 -13.77 9.82 24.01
C ALA A 180 -15.19 9.50 24.51
N LYS A 181 -15.31 8.86 25.68
CA LYS A 181 -16.61 8.57 26.30
C LYS A 181 -17.33 9.86 26.72
N GLU A 182 -16.61 10.82 27.28
CA GLU A 182 -17.15 12.14 27.62
C GLU A 182 -17.62 12.90 26.37
N LEU A 183 -16.83 12.88 25.30
CA LEU A 183 -17.20 13.49 24.02
C LEU A 183 -18.48 12.86 23.44
N PHE A 184 -18.57 11.52 23.46
CA PHE A 184 -19.76 10.79 23.02
C PHE A 184 -20.99 11.20 23.84
N LYS A 185 -20.87 11.22 25.18
CA LYS A 185 -21.96 11.62 26.08
C LYS A 185 -22.39 13.07 25.85
N LYS A 186 -21.44 13.99 25.72
CA LYS A 186 -21.71 15.41 25.50
C LYS A 186 -22.45 15.64 24.17
N THR A 187 -22.06 14.92 23.12
CA THR A 187 -22.60 15.14 21.77
C THR A 187 -23.95 14.46 21.59
N PHE A 188 -24.10 13.22 22.06
CA PHE A 188 -25.29 12.40 21.79
C PHE A 188 -26.26 12.30 22.96
N GLY A 189 -25.92 12.87 24.13
CA GLY A 189 -26.77 12.81 25.32
C GLY A 189 -26.90 11.42 25.95
N MET A 190 -26.04 10.48 25.56
CA MET A 190 -26.08 9.07 25.98
C MET A 190 -24.69 8.56 26.32
N THR A 191 -24.54 7.72 27.34
CA THR A 191 -23.25 7.08 27.62
C THR A 191 -22.94 6.00 26.60
N TRP A 192 -21.66 5.78 26.32
CA TRP A 192 -21.22 4.73 25.41
C TRP A 192 -21.71 3.34 25.83
N GLU A 193 -21.62 3.04 27.12
CA GLU A 193 -22.05 1.78 27.72
C GLU A 193 -23.56 1.55 27.54
N LYS A 194 -24.36 2.61 27.67
CA LYS A 194 -25.81 2.54 27.43
C LYS A 194 -26.11 2.25 25.96
N ALA A 195 -25.45 2.96 25.04
CA ALA A 195 -25.61 2.73 23.60
C ALA A 195 -25.24 1.29 23.19
N LEU A 196 -24.19 0.73 23.79
CA LEU A 196 -23.81 -0.68 23.60
C LEU A 196 -24.88 -1.63 24.16
N SER A 197 -25.34 -1.42 25.39
CA SER A 197 -26.34 -2.28 26.04
C SER A 197 -27.70 -2.27 25.32
N GLU A 198 -28.05 -1.15 24.68
CA GLU A 198 -29.25 -1.00 23.86
C GLU A 198 -29.06 -1.53 22.43
N GLY A 199 -27.88 -2.04 22.08
CA GLY A 199 -27.59 -2.57 20.75
C GLY A 199 -27.63 -1.51 19.65
N ARG A 200 -27.18 -0.28 19.94
CA ARG A 200 -27.28 0.86 19.02
C ARG A 200 -25.98 1.18 18.29
N VAL A 201 -24.88 0.56 18.67
CA VAL A 201 -23.56 0.82 18.08
C VAL A 201 -23.20 -0.31 17.14
N TYR A 202 -22.73 0.03 15.94
CA TYR A 202 -22.32 -0.90 14.91
C TYR A 202 -21.03 -0.42 14.23
N ASN A 203 -20.19 -1.35 13.78
CA ASN A 203 -19.19 -1.00 12.78
C ASN A 203 -19.87 -0.79 11.42
N ALA A 204 -19.18 -0.21 10.44
CA ALA A 204 -19.77 0.12 9.14
C ALA A 204 -20.34 -1.12 8.42
N ALA A 205 -19.65 -2.26 8.46
CA ALA A 205 -20.12 -3.50 7.83
C ALA A 205 -21.41 -4.05 8.48
N ASP A 206 -21.46 -4.10 9.81
CA ASP A 206 -22.64 -4.55 10.56
C ASP A 206 -23.80 -3.55 10.39
N ALA A 207 -23.50 -2.25 10.28
CA ALA A 207 -24.48 -1.21 10.04
C ALA A 207 -25.17 -1.35 8.68
N CYS A 208 -24.45 -1.71 7.63
CA CYS A 208 -25.03 -2.05 6.32
C CYS A 208 -26.12 -3.14 6.48
N SER A 209 -25.80 -4.22 7.21
CA SER A 209 -26.75 -5.31 7.46
C SER A 209 -27.94 -4.87 8.31
N LYS A 210 -27.67 -4.12 9.40
CA LYS A 210 -28.71 -3.64 10.33
C LYS A 210 -29.71 -2.69 9.66
N LEU A 211 -29.23 -1.82 8.78
CA LEU A 211 -30.02 -0.80 8.09
C LEU A 211 -30.51 -1.26 6.72
N ASN A 212 -30.26 -2.53 6.34
CA ASN A 212 -30.60 -3.11 5.05
C ASN A 212 -30.17 -2.22 3.87
N THR A 213 -28.89 -1.83 3.88
CA THR A 213 -28.31 -0.94 2.88
C THR A 213 -26.85 -1.32 2.58
N ASP A 214 -26.29 -0.80 1.51
CA ASP A 214 -24.89 -1.03 1.14
C ASP A 214 -23.98 0.12 1.61
N GLY A 215 -22.69 0.05 1.27
CA GLY A 215 -21.73 1.09 1.62
C GLY A 215 -22.11 2.47 1.07
N LYS A 216 -22.68 2.52 -0.14
CA LYS A 216 -23.14 3.78 -0.77
C LYS A 216 -24.33 4.36 -0.02
N GLY A 217 -25.24 3.52 0.45
CA GLY A 217 -26.38 3.95 1.25
C GLY A 217 -25.99 4.50 2.63
N ILE A 218 -25.01 3.88 3.31
CA ILE A 218 -24.43 4.45 4.54
C ILE A 218 -23.74 5.78 4.24
N ASP A 219 -22.92 5.86 3.20
CA ASP A 219 -22.18 7.07 2.85
C ASP A 219 -23.08 8.24 2.44
N ALA A 220 -24.21 7.97 1.76
CA ALA A 220 -25.22 8.97 1.43
C ALA A 220 -25.90 9.60 2.67
N ILE A 221 -25.84 8.91 3.82
CA ILE A 221 -26.24 9.45 5.13
C ILE A 221 -25.04 10.15 5.76
N TRP A 222 -23.89 9.47 5.79
CA TRP A 222 -22.65 9.93 6.43
C TRP A 222 -22.19 11.29 5.90
N SER A 223 -22.23 11.50 4.59
CA SER A 223 -21.84 12.74 3.90
C SER A 223 -22.67 13.97 4.29
N LYS A 224 -23.83 13.77 4.93
CA LYS A 224 -24.72 14.84 5.41
C LYS A 224 -24.53 15.14 6.90
N LEU A 225 -23.75 14.33 7.60
CA LEU A 225 -23.47 14.51 9.01
C LEU A 225 -22.63 15.77 9.23
N LYS A 226 -22.99 16.52 10.26
CA LYS A 226 -22.32 17.71 10.78
C LYS A 226 -21.40 17.33 11.93
N LYS A 227 -20.13 17.69 11.75
CA LYS A 227 -19.11 17.56 12.78
C LYS A 227 -19.59 18.20 14.11
N ASP A 228 -19.27 17.53 15.21
CA ASP A 228 -19.58 17.93 16.58
C ASP A 228 -21.08 18.02 16.90
N THR A 229 -21.94 17.53 16.00
CA THR A 229 -23.40 17.43 16.18
C THR A 229 -23.86 15.98 16.10
N ASP A 230 -23.69 15.38 14.93
CA ASP A 230 -24.06 13.99 14.65
C ASP A 230 -22.84 13.17 14.17
N LEU A 231 -21.66 13.78 14.07
CA LEU A 231 -20.39 13.13 13.76
C LEU A 231 -19.28 13.59 14.71
N ILE A 232 -18.61 12.63 15.37
CA ILE A 232 -17.48 12.89 16.25
C ILE A 232 -16.24 12.11 15.83
N LYS A 233 -15.06 12.68 16.09
CA LYS A 233 -13.75 12.04 15.91
C LYS A 233 -13.17 11.70 17.28
N PHE A 234 -12.98 10.42 17.55
CA PHE A 234 -12.32 9.96 18.78
C PHE A 234 -10.80 10.06 18.70
N GLY A 235 -10.24 9.90 17.49
CA GLY A 235 -8.80 9.94 17.23
C GLY A 235 -8.49 9.74 15.74
N GLY A 236 -7.21 9.58 15.39
CA GLY A 236 -6.79 9.21 14.04
C GLY A 236 -7.55 7.98 13.54
N GLY A 237 -8.20 8.09 12.38
CA GLY A 237 -8.93 6.97 11.77
C GLY A 237 -10.11 6.39 12.58
N PHE A 238 -10.59 7.07 13.63
CA PHE A 238 -11.66 6.57 14.49
C PHE A 238 -12.78 7.59 14.68
N TYR A 239 -13.87 7.38 13.94
CA TYR A 239 -15.02 8.28 13.87
C TYR A 239 -16.31 7.55 14.25
N CYS A 240 -17.24 8.27 14.85
CA CYS A 240 -18.57 7.78 15.18
C CYS A 240 -19.62 8.77 14.66
N GLY A 241 -20.50 8.28 13.79
CA GLY A 241 -21.61 9.04 13.23
C GLY A 241 -22.94 8.50 13.73
N LYS A 242 -23.85 9.37 14.13
CA LYS A 242 -25.24 9.04 14.45
C LYS A 242 -26.05 9.10 13.15
N VAL A 243 -26.49 7.94 12.68
CA VAL A 243 -27.28 7.79 11.45
C VAL A 243 -28.78 7.65 11.79
N LYS A 244 -29.58 7.23 10.81
CA LYS A 244 -31.03 6.97 10.97
C LYS A 244 -31.32 6.00 12.10
N ASP A 245 -32.55 6.04 12.62
CA ASP A 245 -33.06 5.16 13.67
C ASP A 245 -32.19 5.15 14.93
N ASP A 246 -31.53 6.27 15.20
CA ASP A 246 -30.81 6.50 16.44
C ASP A 246 -29.61 5.52 16.61
N VAL A 247 -29.10 5.02 15.49
CA VAL A 247 -27.96 4.09 15.36
C VAL A 247 -26.63 4.86 15.28
N PHE A 248 -25.61 4.37 15.96
CA PHE A 248 -24.24 4.88 15.93
C PHE A 248 -23.37 3.97 15.07
N VAL A 249 -22.74 4.54 14.04
CA VAL A 249 -21.91 3.82 13.09
C VAL A 249 -20.46 4.24 13.23
N ILE A 250 -19.56 3.28 13.36
CA ILE A 250 -18.12 3.52 13.39
C ILE A 250 -17.56 3.51 11.97
N ASN A 251 -16.85 4.58 11.61
CA ASN A 251 -16.20 4.76 10.30
C ASN A 251 -17.12 4.48 9.09
N GLY A 252 -18.36 4.98 9.11
CA GLY A 252 -19.38 4.64 8.10
C GLY A 252 -19.05 5.02 6.66
N PHE A 253 -18.14 5.99 6.45
CA PHE A 253 -17.61 6.33 5.12
C PHE A 253 -16.79 5.19 4.47
N TYR A 254 -16.24 4.28 5.30
CA TYR A 254 -15.22 3.34 4.85
C TYR A 254 -15.74 2.37 3.78
N MET A 255 -16.99 1.91 3.89
CA MET A 255 -17.55 0.95 2.95
C MET A 255 -17.65 1.52 1.53
N ALA A 256 -18.07 2.78 1.38
CA ALA A 256 -18.08 3.44 0.08
C ALA A 256 -16.65 3.71 -0.45
N MET A 257 -15.73 4.11 0.44
CA MET A 257 -14.32 4.29 0.06
C MET A 257 -13.70 2.98 -0.44
N ARG A 258 -13.93 1.87 0.26
CA ARG A 258 -13.51 0.52 -0.14
C ARG A 258 -14.09 0.12 -1.49
N GLY A 259 -15.39 0.36 -1.69
CA GLY A 259 -16.11 0.05 -2.93
C GLY A 259 -15.46 0.66 -4.18
N LYS A 260 -14.86 1.85 -4.08
CA LYS A 260 -14.12 2.47 -5.20
C LYS A 260 -12.96 1.62 -5.73
N PHE A 261 -12.42 0.73 -4.90
CA PHE A 261 -11.31 -0.16 -5.25
C PHE A 261 -11.76 -1.58 -5.53
N THR A 262 -12.84 -2.05 -4.90
CA THR A 262 -13.27 -3.45 -4.94
C THR A 262 -14.45 -3.72 -5.88
N GLU A 263 -15.19 -2.69 -6.31
CA GLU A 263 -16.29 -2.86 -7.27
C GLU A 263 -15.80 -2.77 -8.73
N PRO A 264 -16.17 -3.72 -9.61
CA PRO A 264 -15.85 -3.61 -11.03
C PRO A 264 -16.43 -2.33 -11.68
N PRO A 265 -15.76 -1.73 -12.66
CA PRO A 265 -14.52 -2.18 -13.32
C PRO A 265 -13.25 -1.57 -12.69
N ALA A 266 -13.25 -1.26 -11.39
CA ALA A 266 -12.11 -0.59 -10.75
C ALA A 266 -10.80 -1.36 -10.94
N LYS A 267 -9.71 -0.62 -11.06
CA LYS A 267 -8.35 -1.15 -11.04
C LYS A 267 -7.36 -0.07 -10.62
N ILE A 268 -6.18 -0.48 -10.18
CA ILE A 268 -5.05 0.42 -9.99
C ILE A 268 -3.89 0.05 -10.91
N ASP A 269 -3.15 1.04 -11.37
CA ASP A 269 -1.80 0.89 -11.90
C ASP A 269 -0.81 1.31 -10.81
N TYR A 270 0.15 0.46 -10.47
CA TYR A 270 1.13 0.74 -9.43
C TYR A 270 2.56 0.75 -9.96
N PHE A 271 3.44 1.41 -9.20
CA PHE A 271 4.87 1.52 -9.41
C PHE A 271 5.60 1.34 -8.08
N VAL A 272 6.69 0.58 -8.09
CA VAL A 272 7.73 0.68 -7.05
C VAL A 272 8.81 1.58 -7.62
N VAL A 273 9.13 2.65 -6.90
CA VAL A 273 10.05 3.68 -7.35
C VAL A 273 11.21 3.84 -6.40
N GLU A 274 12.32 4.37 -6.91
CA GLU A 274 13.56 4.57 -6.17
C GLU A 274 14.28 5.85 -6.63
N TRP A 275 14.89 6.58 -5.70
CA TRP A 275 15.70 7.76 -5.98
C TRP A 275 16.78 8.01 -4.92
N ASP A 276 17.78 8.81 -5.27
CA ASP A 276 18.82 9.26 -4.34
C ASP A 276 18.24 10.26 -3.34
N ALA A 277 18.32 9.94 -2.04
CA ALA A 277 17.80 10.78 -0.97
C ALA A 277 18.53 12.14 -0.88
N ALA A 278 19.77 12.24 -1.37
CA ALA A 278 20.50 13.50 -1.44
C ALA A 278 20.02 14.41 -2.57
N ALA A 279 19.41 13.85 -3.61
CA ALA A 279 18.91 14.61 -4.76
C ALA A 279 17.47 15.10 -4.58
N LEU A 280 16.65 14.33 -3.85
CA LEU A 280 15.24 14.64 -3.59
C LEU A 280 14.84 14.09 -2.22
N SER A 281 14.51 14.98 -1.28
CA SER A 281 14.00 14.57 0.03
C SER A 281 12.61 13.94 -0.09
N TRP A 282 12.23 13.13 0.89
CA TRP A 282 10.90 12.53 0.95
C TRP A 282 9.79 13.59 1.04
N GLU A 283 10.03 14.65 1.82
CA GLU A 283 9.15 15.81 1.91
C GLU A 283 8.92 16.46 0.54
N ASP A 284 9.99 16.69 -0.23
CA ASP A 284 9.88 17.28 -1.58
C ASP A 284 9.25 16.31 -2.59
N PHE A 285 9.51 15.01 -2.45
CA PHE A 285 8.81 13.99 -3.24
C PHE A 285 7.29 14.06 -3.01
N ARG A 286 6.82 14.15 -1.77
CA ARG A 286 5.38 14.26 -1.48
C ARG A 286 4.81 15.65 -1.79
N GLY A 287 5.53 16.69 -1.44
CA GLY A 287 5.07 18.08 -1.57
C GLY A 287 5.12 18.60 -3.01
N LYS A 288 6.25 18.44 -3.69
CA LYS A 288 6.55 19.05 -4.99
C LYS A 288 6.32 18.12 -6.17
N VAL A 289 6.73 16.85 -6.05
CA VAL A 289 6.56 15.88 -7.15
C VAL A 289 5.14 15.33 -7.16
N LEU A 290 4.67 14.74 -6.06
CA LEU A 290 3.32 14.21 -5.95
C LEU A 290 2.27 15.33 -5.89
N GLY A 291 2.49 16.32 -5.01
CA GLY A 291 1.59 17.45 -4.80
C GLY A 291 0.67 17.28 -3.57
N ALA A 292 0.13 18.39 -3.08
CA ALA A 292 -0.80 18.39 -1.95
C ALA A 292 -2.02 17.47 -2.15
N THR A 293 -2.56 16.93 -1.05
CA THR A 293 -3.70 15.99 -1.08
C THR A 293 -4.94 16.57 -1.75
N ASP A 294 -5.22 17.85 -1.55
CA ASP A 294 -6.17 18.60 -2.37
C ASP A 294 -5.45 19.10 -3.64
N PRO A 295 -5.78 18.56 -4.83
CA PRO A 295 -5.12 18.94 -6.07
C PRO A 295 -5.21 20.44 -6.40
N SER A 296 -6.23 21.15 -5.88
CA SER A 296 -6.38 22.59 -6.12
C SER A 296 -5.36 23.44 -5.36
N SER A 297 -4.83 22.90 -4.27
CA SER A 297 -3.77 23.50 -3.45
C SER A 297 -2.37 22.93 -3.79
N ALA A 298 -2.30 21.92 -4.66
CA ALA A 298 -1.03 21.35 -5.09
C ALA A 298 -0.27 22.31 -6.02
N GLU A 299 1.06 22.34 -5.86
CA GLU A 299 1.94 23.21 -6.65
C GLU A 299 1.85 22.90 -8.15
N ALA A 300 1.97 23.94 -8.98
CA ALA A 300 2.04 23.79 -10.42
C ALA A 300 3.23 22.91 -10.82
N GLY A 301 3.01 21.95 -11.71
CA GLY A 301 4.01 20.94 -12.10
C GLY A 301 3.95 19.63 -11.32
N SER A 302 3.33 19.62 -10.12
CA SER A 302 3.12 18.36 -9.38
C SER A 302 2.14 17.42 -10.09
N LEU A 303 2.26 16.11 -9.86
CA LEU A 303 1.43 15.08 -10.49
C LEU A 303 -0.06 15.30 -10.22
N ARG A 304 -0.45 15.54 -8.96
CA ARG A 304 -1.86 15.79 -8.61
C ARG A 304 -2.40 17.04 -9.28
N ARG A 305 -1.59 18.10 -9.37
CA ARG A 305 -1.97 19.34 -10.06
C ARG A 305 -2.12 19.12 -11.56
N ALA A 306 -1.19 18.42 -12.19
CA ALA A 306 -1.24 18.11 -13.61
C ALA A 306 -2.47 17.24 -13.96
N ILE A 307 -2.82 16.26 -13.11
CA ILE A 307 -4.03 15.45 -13.27
C ILE A 307 -5.28 16.33 -13.12
N LEU A 308 -5.33 17.24 -12.15
CA LEU A 308 -6.44 18.18 -11.98
C LEU A 308 -6.63 19.08 -13.20
N GLU A 309 -5.54 19.62 -13.76
CA GLU A 309 -5.61 20.57 -14.87
C GLU A 309 -6.00 19.87 -16.19
N LYS A 310 -5.53 18.63 -16.39
CA LYS A 310 -5.73 17.88 -17.63
C LYS A 310 -6.81 16.80 -17.54
N TRP A 311 -7.62 16.77 -16.48
CA TRP A 311 -8.52 15.65 -16.18
C TRP A 311 -9.41 15.21 -17.36
N GLN A 312 -9.93 16.15 -18.16
CA GLN A 312 -10.75 15.84 -19.35
C GLN A 312 -9.92 15.21 -20.47
N GLU A 313 -8.72 15.73 -20.72
CA GLU A 313 -7.78 15.20 -21.73
C GLU A 313 -7.27 13.81 -21.34
N LEU A 314 -7.12 13.58 -20.05
CA LEU A 314 -6.73 12.28 -19.48
C LEU A 314 -7.89 11.27 -19.46
N GLY A 315 -9.10 11.70 -19.80
CA GLY A 315 -10.29 10.83 -19.87
C GLY A 315 -10.92 10.50 -18.52
N LEU A 316 -10.77 11.35 -17.50
CA LEU A 316 -11.45 11.19 -16.22
C LEU A 316 -12.93 11.61 -16.32
N ASP A 317 -13.81 10.89 -15.63
CA ASP A 317 -15.25 11.16 -15.64
C ASP A 317 -15.63 12.41 -14.83
N ALA A 318 -14.81 12.76 -13.83
CA ALA A 318 -15.07 13.88 -12.94
C ALA A 318 -13.78 14.63 -12.61
N LYS A 319 -13.95 15.92 -12.31
CA LYS A 319 -12.86 16.77 -11.85
C LYS A 319 -12.30 16.25 -10.52
N PRO A 320 -10.98 16.04 -10.40
CA PRO A 320 -10.34 15.59 -9.16
C PRO A 320 -10.62 16.50 -7.96
N PHE A 321 -10.67 15.91 -6.78
CA PHE A 321 -10.82 16.59 -5.48
C PHE A 321 -10.06 15.81 -4.40
N THR A 322 -10.09 16.25 -3.14
CA THR A 322 -9.31 15.66 -2.04
C THR A 322 -9.43 14.13 -1.90
N GLY A 323 -10.63 13.56 -2.09
CA GLY A 323 -10.83 12.11 -2.00
C GLY A 323 -10.35 11.36 -3.25
N ASP A 324 -10.69 11.90 -4.42
CA ASP A 324 -10.32 11.39 -5.74
C ASP A 324 -9.28 12.33 -6.38
N ASN A 325 -8.05 12.23 -5.86
CA ASN A 325 -6.94 13.14 -6.18
C ASN A 325 -5.92 12.56 -7.17
N GLY A 326 -6.32 11.60 -8.00
CA GLY A 326 -5.48 10.99 -9.04
C GLY A 326 -4.51 9.93 -8.54
N VAL A 327 -3.56 10.29 -7.67
CA VAL A 327 -2.39 9.46 -7.36
C VAL A 327 -2.08 9.40 -5.85
N HIS A 328 -1.67 8.21 -5.41
CA HIS A 328 -1.15 7.90 -4.08
C HIS A 328 0.36 7.67 -4.12
N ALA A 329 1.06 8.04 -3.05
CA ALA A 329 2.41 7.56 -2.77
C ALA A 329 2.60 7.36 -1.26
N SER A 330 3.50 6.44 -0.90
CA SER A 330 3.91 6.17 0.48
C SER A 330 4.25 7.45 1.26
N ALA A 331 3.80 7.54 2.51
CA ALA A 331 4.04 8.71 3.35
C ALA A 331 5.43 8.72 4.04
N SER A 332 6.05 7.55 4.18
CA SER A 332 7.39 7.36 4.77
C SER A 332 8.09 6.10 4.23
N PRO A 333 9.41 5.93 4.46
CA PRO A 333 10.12 4.68 4.17
C PRO A 333 9.53 3.45 4.85
N PHE A 334 9.02 3.62 6.09
CA PHE A 334 8.38 2.53 6.84
C PHE A 334 7.03 2.13 6.22
N GLU A 335 6.20 3.11 5.86
CA GLU A 335 4.94 2.83 5.17
C GLU A 335 5.16 2.27 3.77
N ALA A 336 6.20 2.71 3.06
CA ALA A 336 6.57 2.13 1.77
C ALA A 336 6.92 0.64 1.88
N MET A 337 7.62 0.24 2.94
CA MET A 337 7.86 -1.18 3.25
C MET A 337 6.55 -1.92 3.49
N ALA A 338 5.67 -1.40 4.35
CA ALA A 338 4.38 -2.02 4.64
C ALA A 338 3.52 -2.17 3.37
N GLU A 339 3.54 -1.16 2.50
CA GLU A 339 2.85 -1.17 1.22
C GLU A 339 3.44 -2.17 0.22
N ARG A 340 4.77 -2.28 0.11
CA ARG A 340 5.41 -3.29 -0.76
C ARG A 340 5.09 -4.71 -0.30
N ILE A 341 5.08 -4.97 1.01
CA ILE A 341 4.67 -6.26 1.58
C ILE A 341 3.22 -6.57 1.18
N ASN A 342 2.33 -5.60 1.32
CA ASN A 342 0.91 -5.78 1.02
C ASN A 342 0.62 -5.91 -0.49
N TRP A 343 1.09 -4.95 -1.30
CA TRP A 343 0.68 -4.79 -2.69
C TRP A 343 1.53 -5.56 -3.70
N VAL A 344 2.80 -5.82 -3.38
CA VAL A 344 3.77 -6.44 -4.31
C VAL A 344 4.18 -7.83 -3.83
N GLY A 345 3.79 -8.23 -2.61
CA GLY A 345 4.14 -9.52 -2.03
C GLY A 345 5.60 -9.63 -1.61
N ALA A 346 6.25 -8.48 -1.33
CA ALA A 346 7.55 -8.47 -0.68
C ALA A 346 7.46 -9.12 0.71
N SER A 347 8.60 -9.60 1.21
CA SER A 347 8.69 -10.19 2.55
C SER A 347 9.62 -9.36 3.44
N LEU A 348 9.52 -9.52 4.76
CA LEU A 348 10.46 -8.86 5.69
C LEU A 348 11.92 -9.30 5.44
N GLU A 349 12.11 -10.51 4.91
CA GLU A 349 13.40 -11.06 4.55
C GLU A 349 14.04 -10.34 3.36
N SER A 350 13.21 -9.99 2.37
CA SER A 350 13.65 -9.45 1.07
C SER A 350 13.58 -7.93 0.99
N ASP A 351 12.70 -7.28 1.75
CA ASP A 351 12.53 -5.82 1.70
C ASP A 351 13.78 -5.08 2.24
N PRO A 352 14.34 -4.12 1.49
CA PRO A 352 15.56 -3.42 1.90
C PRO A 352 15.41 -2.63 3.22
N PHE A 353 14.26 -2.02 3.47
CA PHE A 353 14.05 -1.25 4.70
C PHE A 353 13.84 -2.19 5.89
N ALA A 354 13.09 -3.29 5.71
CA ALA A 354 12.94 -4.32 6.74
C ALA A 354 14.29 -4.95 7.14
N LYS A 355 15.16 -5.23 6.16
CA LYS A 355 16.55 -5.65 6.40
C LYS A 355 17.32 -4.64 7.24
N ALA A 356 17.20 -3.35 6.93
CA ALA A 356 17.86 -2.29 7.69
C ALA A 356 17.34 -2.18 9.13
N MET A 357 16.04 -2.35 9.34
CA MET A 357 15.44 -2.42 10.69
C MET A 357 15.95 -3.63 11.48
N ARG A 358 16.00 -4.83 10.87
CA ARG A 358 16.56 -6.02 11.51
C ARG A 358 18.04 -5.84 11.87
N ALA A 359 18.83 -5.26 10.97
CA ALA A 359 20.23 -4.93 11.24
C ALA A 359 20.38 -3.88 12.37
N ALA A 360 19.35 -3.07 12.60
CA ALA A 360 19.25 -2.16 13.73
C ALA A 360 18.74 -2.82 15.04
N GLY A 361 18.54 -4.14 15.03
CA GLY A 361 18.12 -4.92 16.21
C GLY A 361 16.62 -5.01 16.40
N ILE A 362 15.79 -4.57 15.44
CA ILE A 362 14.34 -4.62 15.58
C ILE A 362 13.82 -6.01 15.19
N PRO A 363 13.13 -6.74 16.08
CA PRO A 363 12.59 -8.07 15.75
C PRO A 363 11.48 -8.02 14.71
N ASP A 364 11.38 -9.03 13.85
CA ASP A 364 10.34 -9.12 12.81
C ASP A 364 8.91 -9.06 13.35
N ALA A 365 8.67 -9.65 14.52
CA ALA A 365 7.38 -9.55 15.20
C ALA A 365 7.01 -8.11 15.54
N THR A 366 8.00 -7.30 15.94
CA THR A 366 7.82 -5.86 16.21
C THR A 366 7.57 -5.11 14.91
N ILE A 367 8.36 -5.37 13.86
CA ILE A 367 8.18 -4.74 12.54
C ILE A 367 6.76 -5.02 12.02
N ALA A 368 6.32 -6.28 12.07
CA ALA A 368 5.00 -6.70 11.64
C ALA A 368 3.88 -6.01 12.45
N ALA A 369 4.00 -5.97 13.78
CA ALA A 369 3.02 -5.29 14.63
C ALA A 369 2.95 -3.78 14.35
N TRP A 370 4.09 -3.17 14.05
CA TRP A 370 4.23 -1.75 13.74
C TRP A 370 3.56 -1.36 12.41
N THR A 371 3.41 -2.27 11.45
CA THR A 371 2.64 -2.01 10.22
C THR A 371 1.16 -1.67 10.44
N GLN A 372 0.65 -1.86 11.66
CA GLN A 372 -0.74 -1.55 12.02
C GLN A 372 -0.91 -0.15 12.62
N ASP A 373 0.11 0.71 12.53
CA ASP A 373 0.16 2.05 13.13
C ASP A 373 -0.20 2.07 14.63
N PRO A 374 0.56 1.35 15.48
CA PRO A 374 0.32 1.37 16.91
C PRO A 374 0.67 2.72 17.52
N GLN A 375 0.11 2.97 18.71
CA GLN A 375 0.58 4.07 19.55
C GLN A 375 1.90 3.66 20.23
N VAL A 376 2.97 4.42 19.98
CA VAL A 376 4.31 4.18 20.54
C VAL A 376 4.74 5.34 21.43
N LEU A 377 5.64 5.08 22.38
CA LEU A 377 6.32 6.15 23.12
C LEU A 377 7.40 6.78 22.24
N TYR A 378 7.34 8.11 22.09
CA TYR A 378 8.37 8.91 21.42
C TYR A 378 8.46 10.28 22.09
N ASP A 379 9.65 10.66 22.56
CA ASP A 379 9.89 11.94 23.24
C ASP A 379 8.96 12.18 24.44
N GLY A 380 8.68 11.10 25.19
CA GLY A 380 7.86 11.14 26.40
C GLY A 380 6.35 11.22 26.15
N ALA A 381 5.91 11.18 24.90
CA ALA A 381 4.49 11.17 24.53
C ALA A 381 4.09 9.89 23.79
N LYS A 382 2.82 9.49 23.94
CA LYS A 382 2.22 8.45 23.09
C LYS A 382 1.77 9.08 21.78
N VAL A 383 2.29 8.58 20.67
CA VAL A 383 2.06 9.10 19.31
C VAL A 383 1.75 7.96 18.34
N SER A 384 1.12 8.26 17.20
CA SER A 384 1.05 7.32 16.07
C SER A 384 2.46 7.09 15.52
N LEU A 385 2.77 5.82 15.22
CA LEU A 385 4.05 5.47 14.62
C LEU A 385 4.16 6.08 13.21
N PHE A 386 3.11 5.97 12.39
CA PHE A 386 3.14 6.45 11.01
C PHE A 386 3.30 7.96 10.97
N ASP A 387 2.46 8.70 11.72
CA ASP A 387 2.54 10.17 11.81
C ASP A 387 3.94 10.66 12.22
N THR A 388 4.65 9.90 13.06
CA THR A 388 5.99 10.26 13.57
C THR A 388 7.11 10.08 12.53
N LEU A 389 6.86 9.23 11.53
CA LEU A 389 7.81 8.82 10.49
C LEU A 389 7.49 9.46 9.12
N GLU A 390 6.39 10.19 8.97
CA GLU A 390 6.04 10.87 7.73
C GLU A 390 7.11 11.89 7.29
N ASP A 391 7.23 12.07 5.97
CA ASP A 391 8.03 13.12 5.31
C ASP A 391 9.54 13.11 5.61
N VAL A 392 10.07 12.04 6.21
CA VAL A 392 11.51 11.90 6.46
C VAL A 392 12.18 10.87 5.55
N ASP A 393 13.42 11.17 5.17
CA ASP A 393 14.25 10.27 4.36
C ASP A 393 14.58 8.96 5.10
N THR A 394 14.94 7.93 4.32
CA THR A 394 15.25 6.58 4.82
C THR A 394 16.21 6.57 6.01
N SER A 395 17.28 7.36 5.96
CA SER A 395 18.26 7.43 7.05
C SER A 395 17.66 7.98 8.36
N ILE A 396 16.91 9.09 8.29
CA ILE A 396 16.26 9.73 9.43
C ILE A 396 15.14 8.83 9.98
N CYS A 397 14.36 8.22 9.09
CA CYS A 397 13.32 7.27 9.46
C CYS A 397 13.88 6.09 10.27
N LEU A 398 15.01 5.53 9.85
CA LEU A 398 15.68 4.43 10.57
C LEU A 398 16.19 4.86 11.95
N GLU A 399 16.76 6.06 12.08
CA GLU A 399 17.20 6.58 13.39
C GLU A 399 16.02 6.86 14.33
N LYS A 400 14.90 7.37 13.82
CA LYS A 400 13.65 7.51 14.59
C LYS A 400 13.14 6.16 15.07
N ILE A 401 13.11 5.15 14.20
CA ILE A 401 12.73 3.77 14.54
C ILE A 401 13.59 3.20 15.67
N LYS A 402 14.91 3.40 15.62
CA LYS A 402 15.82 2.94 16.69
C LYS A 402 15.52 3.62 18.03
N LYS A 403 15.26 4.93 18.01
CA LYS A 403 14.87 5.68 19.20
C LYS A 403 13.54 5.19 19.77
N ILE A 404 12.54 5.00 18.91
CA ILE A 404 11.23 4.45 19.29
C ILE A 404 11.39 3.06 19.90
N ALA A 405 12.18 2.18 19.29
CA ALA A 405 12.45 0.85 19.81
C ALA A 405 13.02 0.90 21.24
N LYS A 406 14.04 1.73 21.44
CA LYS A 406 14.66 1.94 22.76
C LYS A 406 13.67 2.46 23.81
N GLU A 407 12.83 3.44 23.47
CA GLU A 407 11.84 4.01 24.39
C GLU A 407 10.69 3.05 24.72
N ASN A 408 10.43 2.06 23.85
CA ASN A 408 9.38 1.06 24.04
C ASN A 408 9.92 -0.30 24.54
N GLY A 409 11.21 -0.38 24.88
CA GLY A 409 11.82 -1.59 25.45
C GLY A 409 11.94 -2.77 24.48
N VAL A 410 12.08 -2.47 23.19
CA VAL A 410 12.29 -3.46 22.11
C VAL A 410 13.75 -3.90 22.04
#